data_AF-L7QH74-F1
#
_entry.id   AF-L7QH74-F1
#
_cell.length_a   1.000
_cell.length_b   1.000
_cell.length_c   1.000
_cell.angle_alpha   90.00
_cell.angle_beta   90.00
_cell.angle_gamma   90.00
#
_symmetry.space_group_name_H-M   'P 1'
#
loop_
_entity.id
_entity.type
_entity.pdbx_description
1 polymer ?
#
loop_
_entity_poly.entity_id
_entity_poly.type
_entity_poly.pdbx_seq_one_letter_code
_entity_poly.pdbx_strand_id
1 'polypeptide(L)'
;ARTKQTARKSTGGKAPRKQLATKAARKSAPATGGVKKPHRYRPGTVALREIRRYQKSTELLIRKLPFQRLVREKAQDFKTDLRFQSS
;
A
#
# COMPACT_ATOMS: atom_id res chain seq x y z
N ALA A 1 -29.36 -32.87 -35.32
CA ALA A 1 -28.91 -31.67 -34.57
C ALA A 1 -28.15 -32.12 -33.33
N ARG A 2 -26.87 -31.72 -33.17
CA ARG A 2 -25.99 -32.22 -32.09
C ARG A 2 -25.91 -31.18 -30.96
N THR A 3 -26.61 -31.40 -29.86
CA THR A 3 -26.50 -30.58 -28.66
C THR A 3 -25.40 -31.14 -27.76
N LYS A 4 -24.19 -30.57 -27.81
CA LYS A 4 -23.19 -30.78 -26.75
C LYS A 4 -23.52 -29.84 -25.60
N GLN A 5 -24.37 -30.29 -24.68
CA GLN A 5 -24.55 -29.63 -23.39
C GLN A 5 -23.52 -30.20 -22.42
N THR A 6 -22.43 -29.47 -22.18
CA THR A 6 -21.50 -29.84 -21.10
C THR A 6 -22.07 -29.35 -19.77
N ALA A 7 -22.33 -30.26 -18.84
CA ALA A 7 -22.78 -29.91 -17.50
C ALA A 7 -21.74 -29.01 -16.80
N ARG A 8 -22.05 -27.72 -16.66
CA ARG A 8 -21.35 -26.86 -15.69
C ARG A 8 -21.91 -27.18 -14.31
N LYS A 9 -21.07 -27.72 -13.42
CA LYS A 9 -21.41 -27.88 -12.00
C LYS A 9 -21.75 -26.51 -11.42
N SER A 10 -23.00 -26.30 -11.05
CA SER A 10 -23.42 -25.17 -10.22
C SER A 10 -23.09 -25.51 -8.77
N THR A 11 -21.92 -25.09 -8.28
CA THR A 11 -21.69 -25.06 -6.83
C THR A 11 -22.43 -23.85 -6.25
N GLY A 12 -23.72 -24.03 -6.01
CA GLY A 12 -24.53 -23.11 -5.21
C GLY A 12 -24.26 -23.33 -3.72
N GLY A 13 -24.12 -22.21 -3.00
CA GLY A 13 -24.43 -22.04 -1.58
C GLY A 13 -23.77 -22.99 -0.57
N LYS A 14 -22.84 -22.47 0.24
CA LYS A 14 -22.45 -23.09 1.52
C LYS A 14 -23.69 -23.26 2.41
N ALA A 15 -23.91 -24.47 2.94
CA ALA A 15 -24.89 -24.74 3.99
C ALA A 15 -24.51 -24.04 5.32
N PRO A 16 -25.49 -23.65 6.17
CA PRO A 16 -25.21 -23.00 7.44
C PRO A 16 -24.64 -24.01 8.46
N ARG A 17 -23.34 -23.88 8.77
CA ARG A 17 -22.67 -24.71 9.78
C ARG A 17 -22.58 -23.94 11.10
N LYS A 18 -23.02 -24.57 12.19
CA LYS A 18 -22.94 -24.11 13.60
C LYS A 18 -21.57 -23.48 13.91
N GLN A 19 -21.59 -22.39 14.68
CA GLN A 19 -20.42 -21.60 15.07
C GLN A 19 -19.44 -22.41 15.92
N LEU A 20 -18.21 -22.52 15.42
CA LEU A 20 -16.98 -22.68 16.20
C LEU A 20 -16.06 -21.57 15.72
N ALA A 21 -15.42 -20.85 16.63
CA ALA A 21 -14.57 -19.70 16.32
C ALA A 21 -13.52 -20.08 15.27
N THR A 22 -13.73 -19.61 14.04
CA THR A 22 -12.81 -19.88 12.93
C THR A 22 -11.79 -18.76 12.91
N LYS A 23 -10.57 -19.07 13.37
CA LYS A 23 -9.36 -18.31 13.03
C LYS A 23 -9.39 -18.07 11.52
N ALA A 24 -9.45 -16.81 11.09
CA ALA A 24 -9.49 -16.46 9.68
C ALA A 24 -8.22 -16.98 8.99
N ALA A 25 -8.31 -18.18 8.40
CA ALA A 25 -7.32 -18.69 7.48
C ALA A 25 -7.35 -17.74 6.26
N ARG A 26 -6.47 -16.73 6.29
CA ARG A 26 -6.13 -15.95 5.10
C ARG A 26 -5.77 -16.97 4.01
N LYS A 27 -6.37 -16.84 2.83
CA LYS A 27 -6.09 -17.68 1.66
C LYS A 27 -4.57 -17.69 1.41
N SER A 28 -3.85 -18.66 1.97
CA SER A 28 -2.57 -19.07 1.42
C SER A 28 -2.85 -19.80 0.11
N ALA A 29 -1.90 -19.68 -0.80
CA ALA A 29 -1.98 -20.15 -2.19
C ALA A 29 -2.51 -21.60 -2.31
N PRO A 30 -3.17 -21.96 -3.43
CA PRO A 30 -3.54 -23.36 -3.69
C PRO A 30 -2.29 -24.25 -3.61
N ALA A 31 -2.39 -25.37 -2.87
CA ALA A 31 -1.29 -26.30 -2.61
C ALA A 31 -0.79 -27.08 -3.85
N THR A 32 -1.38 -26.84 -5.02
CA THR A 32 -1.01 -27.45 -6.30
C THR A 32 -1.24 -26.44 -7.42
N GLY A 33 -0.17 -25.80 -7.89
CA GLY A 33 -0.19 -24.82 -8.98
C GLY A 33 0.54 -23.54 -8.58
N GLY A 34 1.67 -23.27 -9.22
CA GLY A 34 2.61 -22.21 -8.87
C GLY A 34 1.95 -20.87 -8.52
N VAL A 35 2.51 -20.20 -7.51
CA VAL A 35 2.07 -18.89 -7.05
C VAL A 35 1.98 -17.93 -8.23
N LYS A 36 0.79 -17.36 -8.48
CA LYS A 36 0.59 -16.32 -9.50
C LYS A 36 1.62 -15.22 -9.24
N LYS A 37 2.42 -14.89 -10.27
CA LYS A 37 3.43 -13.83 -10.16
C LYS A 37 2.79 -12.57 -9.56
N PRO A 38 3.40 -11.96 -8.52
CA PRO A 38 2.93 -10.70 -7.98
C PRO A 38 2.80 -9.66 -9.09
N HIS A 39 1.72 -8.88 -9.06
CA HIS A 39 1.54 -7.80 -10.02
C HIS A 39 2.62 -6.74 -9.81
N ARG A 40 3.36 -6.40 -10.87
CA ARG A 40 4.36 -5.33 -10.87
C ARG A 40 3.97 -4.30 -11.93
N TYR A 41 3.93 -3.03 -11.53
CA TYR A 41 3.70 -1.92 -12.45
C TYR A 41 4.87 -1.75 -13.42
N ARG A 42 4.60 -1.22 -14.61
CA ARG A 42 5.66 -0.87 -15.58
C ARG A 42 6.51 0.28 -15.02
N PRO A 43 7.81 0.35 -15.37
CA PRO A 43 8.62 1.52 -15.08
C PRO A 43 7.91 2.80 -15.53
N GLY A 44 7.98 3.86 -14.73
CA GLY A 44 7.30 5.13 -14.99
C GLY A 44 5.84 5.21 -14.52
N THR A 45 5.11 4.10 -14.40
CA THR A 45 3.70 4.15 -13.95
C THR A 45 3.56 4.71 -12.54
N VAL A 46 4.43 4.29 -11.61
CA VAL A 46 4.40 4.77 -10.23
C VAL A 46 4.90 6.21 -10.13
N ALA A 47 5.96 6.55 -10.87
CA ALA A 47 6.52 7.90 -10.90
C ALA A 47 5.49 8.94 -11.39
N LEU A 48 4.78 8.67 -12.50
CA LEU A 48 3.73 9.59 -12.99
C LEU A 48 2.59 9.77 -12.00
N ARG A 49 2.24 8.71 -11.25
CA ARG A 49 1.23 8.79 -10.19
C ARG A 49 1.70 9.64 -9.02
N GLU A 50 2.96 9.52 -8.62
CA GLU A 50 3.57 10.34 -7.57
C GLU A 50 3.68 11.81 -7.97
N ILE A 51 4.11 12.12 -9.20
CA ILE A 51 4.14 13.49 -9.74
C ILE A 51 2.75 14.13 -9.66
N ARG A 52 1.72 13.44 -10.16
CA ARG A 52 0.34 13.95 -10.10
C ARG A 52 -0.15 14.12 -8.66
N ARG A 53 0.23 13.22 -7.74
CA ARG A 53 -0.13 13.33 -6.32
C ARG A 53 0.49 14.59 -5.70
N TYR A 54 1.80 14.79 -5.84
CA TYR A 54 2.52 15.90 -5.20
C TYR A 54 2.27 17.26 -5.85
N GLN A 55 1.88 17.30 -7.13
CA GLN A 55 1.41 18.54 -7.76
C GLN A 55 0.01 18.94 -7.29
N LYS A 56 -0.80 17.99 -6.80
CA LYS A 56 -2.16 18.27 -6.30
C LYS A 56 -2.18 18.66 -4.81
N SER A 57 -1.24 18.15 -4.00
CA SER A 57 -1.13 18.49 -2.59
C SER A 57 -0.10 19.60 -2.34
N THR A 58 -0.15 20.19 -1.15
CA THR A 58 0.81 21.22 -0.69
C THR A 58 1.48 20.80 0.62
N GLU A 59 1.56 19.49 0.87
CA GLU A 59 2.23 18.96 2.06
C GLU A 59 3.76 19.17 1.98
N LEU A 60 4.39 19.39 3.14
CA LEU A 60 5.84 19.47 3.20
C LEU A 60 6.45 18.12 2.81
N LEU A 61 7.31 18.13 1.79
CA LEU A 61 7.95 16.91 1.29
C LEU A 61 9.13 16.44 2.16
N ILE A 62 9.70 17.36 2.94
CA ILE A 62 10.77 17.09 3.90
C ILE A 62 10.18 17.00 5.31
N ARG A 63 10.58 15.97 6.07
CA ARG A 63 10.10 15.77 7.44
C ARG A 63 10.53 16.94 8.34
N LYS A 64 9.59 17.43 9.17
CA LYS A 64 9.79 18.60 10.04
C LYS A 64 10.96 18.44 11.02
N LEU A 65 11.05 17.34 11.76
CA LEU A 65 12.06 17.18 12.82
C LEU A 65 13.51 17.11 12.29
N PRO A 66 13.84 16.30 11.26
CA PRO A 66 15.17 16.35 10.66
C PRO A 66 15.54 17.73 10.09
N PHE A 67 14.60 18.39 9.41
CA PHE A 67 14.81 19.73 8.88
C PHE A 67 15.07 20.76 9.99
N GLN A 68 14.30 20.70 11.09
CA GLN A 68 14.51 21.55 12.26
C GLN A 68 15.89 21.35 12.89
N ARG A 69 16.39 20.10 12.98
CA ARG A 69 17.73 19.82 13.49
C ARG A 69 18.82 20.44 12.60
N LEU A 70 18.67 20.29 11.28
CA LEU A 70 19.59 20.90 10.31
C LEU A 70 19.62 22.43 10.42
N VAL A 71 18.46 23.07 10.56
CA VAL A 71 18.38 24.53 10.76
C VAL A 71 19.15 24.96 12.02
N ARG A 72 19.00 24.23 13.13
CA ARG A 72 19.73 24.52 14.38
C ARG A 72 21.23 24.30 14.24
N GLU A 73 21.65 23.24 13.56
CA GLU A 73 23.05 22.96 13.28
C GLU A 73 23.70 24.12 12.53
N LYS A 74 23.12 24.57 11.42
CA LYS A 74 23.69 25.67 10.63
C LYS A 74 23.61 27.02 11.32
N ALA A 75 22.57 27.28 12.11
CA ALA A 75 22.46 28.52 12.86
C ALA A 75 23.50 28.64 13.98
N GLN A 76 23.90 27.51 14.57
CA GLN A 76 24.90 27.47 15.63
C GLN A 76 26.26 28.02 15.17
N ASP A 77 26.60 27.86 13.88
CA ASP A 77 27.84 28.37 13.28
C ASP A 77 27.91 29.91 13.26
N PHE A 78 26.76 30.60 13.27
CA PHE A 78 26.69 32.07 13.24
C PHE A 78 26.54 32.69 14.62
N LYS A 79 25.68 32.11 15.48
CA LYS A 79 25.45 32.59 16.84
C LYS A 79 24.98 31.43 17.73
N THR A 80 25.68 31.26 18.84
CA THR A 80 25.30 30.28 19.85
C THR A 80 24.06 30.74 20.63
N ASP A 81 23.22 29.78 21.03
CA ASP A 81 22.02 29.98 21.89
C ASP A 81 20.83 30.72 21.24
N LEU A 82 20.64 30.53 19.93
CA LEU A 82 19.46 31.03 19.22
C LEU A 82 18.19 30.21 19.55
N ARG A 83 17.10 30.92 19.86
CA ARG A 83 15.75 30.35 20.01
C ARG A 83 14.91 30.62 18.76
N PHE A 84 14.21 29.59 18.29
CA PHE A 84 13.35 29.65 17.11
C PHE A 84 11.89 29.55 17.53
N GLN A 85 11.07 30.48 17.07
CA GLN A 85 9.62 30.45 17.23
C GLN A 85 8.99 29.53 16.18
N SER A 86 7.98 28.75 16.56
CA SER A 86 7.10 28.12 15.59
C SER A 86 6.07 29.15 15.10
N SER A 87 6.07 29.43 13.80
CA SER A 87 5.00 30.13 13.10
C SER A 87 3.79 29.24 12.89
#